data_AF-A0A2E8G3L5-F1
#
_entry.id   AF-A0A2E8G3L5-F1
#
_cell.length_a   1.000
_cell.length_b   1.000
_cell.length_c   1.000
_cell.angle_alpha   90.00
_cell.angle_beta   90.00
_cell.angle_gamma   90.00
#
_symmetry.space_group_name_H-M   'P 1'
#
loop_
_entity.id
_entity.type
_entity.pdbx_description
1 polymer ?
#
loop_
_entity_poly.entity_id
_entity_poly.type
_entity_poly.pdbx_seq_one_letter_code
_entity_poly.pdbx_strand_id
1 'polypeptide(L)'
;MKNLTKYLFFLLVALLLSCGGDSFLASNDGGISGTGNGGSKSSLAGSAYKGPFIQDSEVNVLKIEGDNSSLIASSQVQANLGDFLLEVEPGLLSVATSGRYYDETEATYSDESVTLKALVNKDPEQPARVFVNALTLLSHDDALEWINQGNSYEQATLKAESRVKTLLAAVTGHIPTSQPFSNMNISNRQGTTPEDNAYALYISSLFSEAVNERRIEEPQYSMTTLLNTLRADIINNDPLDDVTLLSLQEANGRLDAAAIQQNLEAVLIGETIAPIGDVIETVTPGLVPPSNLTTSVDSTAGAQQFCFDMSVDCADPRHKVEIANAQGYTYELQIDDAADFSSPAVSRTGWRRNFFSQSHASLGSGTWYFRVRKQHDSGQLSLWAETDFEVP
;
A
#
# COMPACT_ATOMS: atom_id res chain seq x y z
N MET A 1 -71.48 -17.78 -32.20
CA MET A 1 -71.82 -16.37 -31.91
C MET A 1 -70.58 -15.67 -31.39
N LYS A 2 -70.01 -14.75 -32.20
CA LYS A 2 -69.27 -13.50 -31.90
C LYS A 2 -68.26 -13.52 -30.73
N ASN A 3 -66.96 -13.21 -30.86
CA ASN A 3 -66.08 -12.64 -31.89
C ASN A 3 -64.66 -13.20 -31.58
N LEU A 4 -63.84 -13.73 -32.49
CA LEU A 4 -63.22 -13.19 -33.70
C LEU A 4 -62.22 -12.03 -33.45
N THR A 5 -60.92 -12.41 -33.51
CA THR A 5 -59.82 -11.79 -34.30
C THR A 5 -58.84 -10.77 -33.68
N LYS A 6 -57.55 -11.03 -34.03
CA LYS A 6 -56.35 -10.17 -34.16
C LYS A 6 -55.45 -10.15 -32.90
N TYR A 7 -54.20 -10.63 -32.86
CA TYR A 7 -53.10 -10.87 -33.82
C TYR A 7 -52.31 -12.10 -33.28
N LEU A 8 -51.98 -13.21 -33.96
CA LEU A 8 -51.11 -13.48 -35.12
C LEU A 8 -49.83 -12.64 -35.20
N PHE A 9 -48.69 -13.14 -34.70
CA PHE A 9 -47.56 -13.60 -35.53
C PHE A 9 -46.39 -14.19 -34.69
N PHE A 10 -46.03 -15.44 -35.01
CA PHE A 10 -44.70 -16.06 -34.99
C PHE A 10 -43.58 -15.54 -34.08
N LEU A 11 -43.06 -16.42 -33.21
CA LEU A 11 -41.70 -16.94 -33.41
C LEU A 11 -41.51 -18.31 -32.75
N LEU A 12 -41.31 -19.33 -33.60
CA LEU A 12 -40.75 -20.64 -33.29
C LEU A 12 -39.24 -20.55 -33.64
N VAL A 13 -38.41 -21.43 -33.04
CA VAL A 13 -36.99 -21.73 -33.37
C VAL A 13 -35.99 -20.81 -32.63
N ALA A 14 -34.98 -21.26 -31.88
CA ALA A 14 -34.34 -22.55 -31.65
C ALA A 14 -33.65 -22.57 -30.28
N LEU A 15 -33.60 -23.76 -29.68
CA LEU A 15 -32.50 -24.18 -28.80
C LEU A 15 -31.17 -24.07 -29.54
N LEU A 16 -30.24 -23.23 -29.07
CA LEU A 16 -28.80 -23.39 -29.29
C LEU A 16 -28.01 -22.82 -28.09
N LEU A 17 -27.27 -23.72 -27.42
CA LEU A 17 -25.90 -23.53 -26.94
C LEU A 17 -25.60 -22.21 -26.19
N SER A 18 -25.82 -22.20 -24.88
CA SER A 18 -25.10 -21.31 -23.97
C SER A 18 -23.72 -21.90 -23.70
N CYS A 19 -22.78 -21.54 -24.56
CA CYS A 19 -21.34 -21.59 -24.32
C CYS A 19 -20.81 -20.25 -24.84
N GLY A 20 -20.98 -19.20 -24.04
CA GLY A 20 -20.45 -17.88 -24.34
C GLY A 20 -19.04 -17.78 -23.78
N GLY A 21 -18.06 -18.24 -24.57
CA GLY A 21 -16.67 -17.83 -24.39
C GLY A 21 -16.49 -16.44 -24.94
N ASP A 22 -15.86 -15.56 -24.17
CA ASP A 22 -15.53 -14.20 -24.60
C ASP A 22 -14.59 -14.25 -25.79
N SER A 23 -15.14 -13.92 -26.96
CA SER A 23 -14.41 -13.69 -28.18
C SER A 23 -13.82 -12.29 -28.15
N PHE A 24 -12.50 -12.21 -27.96
CA PHE A 24 -11.70 -11.05 -28.31
C PHE A 24 -11.92 -10.75 -29.80
N LEU A 25 -12.61 -9.65 -30.11
CA LEU A 25 -12.76 -9.18 -31.48
C LEU A 25 -11.43 -8.58 -31.93
N ALA A 26 -10.58 -9.42 -32.51
CA ALA A 26 -9.52 -9.01 -33.41
C ALA A 26 -10.18 -8.42 -34.67
N SER A 27 -9.96 -7.13 -34.92
CA SER A 27 -10.25 -6.53 -36.22
C SER A 27 -9.23 -7.07 -37.22
N ASN A 28 -9.64 -8.05 -38.02
CA ASN A 28 -8.91 -8.48 -39.21
C ASN A 28 -9.01 -7.38 -40.27
N ASP A 29 -7.95 -6.58 -40.42
CA ASP A 29 -7.68 -5.92 -41.69
C ASP A 29 -6.46 -6.58 -42.32
N GLY A 30 -6.68 -7.19 -43.49
CA GLY A 30 -5.68 -7.96 -44.21
C GLY A 30 -4.69 -7.05 -44.92
N GLY A 31 -3.41 -7.28 -44.71
CA GLY A 31 -2.36 -6.50 -45.39
C GLY A 31 -0.96 -7.06 -45.23
N ILE A 32 -0.58 -7.91 -46.20
CA ILE A 32 0.76 -8.18 -46.72
C ILE A 32 1.85 -8.76 -45.78
N SER A 33 2.33 -9.94 -46.16
CA SER A 33 3.48 -10.62 -45.57
C SER A 33 4.77 -9.82 -45.77
N GLY A 34 5.34 -9.32 -44.67
CA GLY A 34 6.74 -8.90 -44.61
C GLY A 34 7.60 -10.06 -44.12
N THR A 35 8.52 -10.56 -44.95
CA THR A 35 9.63 -11.42 -44.51
C THR A 35 10.63 -10.54 -43.76
N GLY A 36 10.33 -10.24 -42.50
CA GLY A 36 11.21 -9.56 -41.58
C GLY A 36 11.47 -10.46 -40.39
N ASN A 37 12.73 -10.79 -40.14
CA ASN A 37 13.21 -11.43 -38.91
C ASN A 37 13.09 -10.42 -37.75
N GLY A 38 11.87 -10.05 -37.38
CA GLY A 38 11.54 -9.24 -36.22
C GLY A 38 11.05 -10.16 -35.12
N GLY A 39 11.66 -10.10 -33.94
CA GLY A 39 11.21 -10.89 -32.79
C GLY A 39 9.70 -10.74 -32.60
N SER A 40 9.00 -11.86 -32.40
CA SER A 40 7.54 -11.93 -32.34
C SER A 40 7.01 -10.99 -31.26
N LYS A 41 6.60 -9.77 -31.64
CA LYS A 41 5.86 -8.89 -30.75
C LYS A 41 4.54 -9.57 -30.41
N SER A 42 4.10 -9.43 -29.17
CA SER A 42 2.81 -9.92 -28.73
C SER A 42 2.17 -9.00 -27.70
N SER A 43 0.86 -9.13 -27.59
CA SER A 43 0.01 -8.23 -26.83
C SER A 43 0.38 -8.14 -25.34
N LEU A 44 0.45 -6.91 -24.85
CA LEU A 44 0.50 -6.53 -23.45
C LEU A 44 -0.70 -5.63 -23.17
N ALA A 45 -1.64 -6.15 -22.38
CA ALA A 45 -2.80 -5.42 -21.91
C ALA A 45 -2.64 -5.10 -20.43
N GLY A 46 -3.32 -4.08 -19.95
CA GLY A 46 -3.26 -3.75 -18.55
C GLY A 46 -4.10 -2.55 -18.20
N SER A 47 -3.97 -2.14 -16.95
CA SER A 47 -4.70 -0.99 -16.44
C SER A 47 -3.90 -0.32 -15.33
N ALA A 48 -3.99 1.01 -15.22
CA ALA A 48 -3.28 1.79 -14.21
C ALA A 48 -4.22 2.44 -13.19
N TYR A 49 -3.93 2.29 -11.89
CA TYR A 49 -4.76 2.81 -10.81
C TYR A 49 -3.98 3.29 -9.58
N LYS A 50 -4.32 4.49 -9.13
CA LYS A 50 -4.13 5.04 -7.78
C LYS A 50 -5.47 5.66 -7.31
N GLY A 51 -6.56 5.06 -7.80
CA GLY A 51 -7.73 5.73 -8.38
C GLY A 51 -7.65 5.69 -9.91
N PRO A 52 -8.77 5.65 -10.65
CA PRO A 52 -8.72 5.54 -12.11
C PRO A 52 -7.93 6.68 -12.74
N PHE A 53 -6.95 6.33 -13.59
CA PHE A 53 -6.21 7.32 -14.37
C PHE A 53 -7.12 7.94 -15.43
N ILE A 54 -6.94 9.25 -15.66
CA ILE A 54 -7.69 9.96 -16.69
C ILE A 54 -7.28 9.43 -18.07
N GLN A 55 -8.23 9.37 -19.00
CA GLN A 55 -7.95 9.14 -20.41
C GLN A 55 -6.82 10.05 -20.92
N ASP A 56 -6.06 9.54 -21.90
CA ASP A 56 -4.88 10.20 -22.49
C ASP A 56 -3.64 10.27 -21.58
N SER A 57 -3.71 9.70 -20.36
CA SER A 57 -2.52 9.44 -19.54
C SER A 57 -1.52 8.59 -20.32
N GLU A 58 -0.25 8.91 -20.21
CA GLU A 58 0.82 8.31 -21.01
C GLU A 58 1.19 6.93 -20.46
N VAL A 59 1.34 5.95 -21.35
CA VAL A 59 1.83 4.59 -21.01
C VAL A 59 3.09 4.32 -21.80
N ASN A 60 4.20 4.10 -21.11
CA ASN A 60 5.51 3.81 -21.68
C ASN A 60 5.99 2.44 -21.24
N VAL A 61 6.53 1.66 -22.18
CA VAL A 61 7.13 0.36 -21.89
C VAL A 61 8.62 0.43 -22.20
N LEU A 62 9.42 0.23 -21.15
CA LEU A 62 10.86 0.16 -21.23
C LEU A 62 11.30 -1.30 -21.17
N LYS A 63 12.16 -1.72 -22.08
CA LYS A 63 12.87 -2.99 -21.98
C LYS A 63 14.10 -2.79 -21.08
N ILE A 64 14.31 -3.72 -20.16
CA ILE A 64 15.42 -3.71 -19.21
C ILE A 64 16.44 -4.76 -19.61
N GLU A 65 17.69 -4.35 -19.77
CA GLU A 65 18.82 -5.21 -20.14
C GLU A 65 20.03 -4.86 -19.26
N GLY A 66 20.15 -5.57 -18.14
CA GLY A 66 21.10 -5.21 -17.08
C GLY A 66 20.80 -3.81 -16.53
N ASP A 67 21.81 -2.95 -16.47
CA ASP A 67 21.68 -1.58 -16.00
C ASP A 67 21.08 -0.61 -17.04
N ASN A 68 20.82 -1.08 -18.26
CA ASN A 68 20.26 -0.24 -19.32
C ASN A 68 18.76 -0.42 -19.43
N SER A 69 18.07 0.68 -19.76
CA SER A 69 16.66 0.67 -20.15
C SER A 69 16.48 1.40 -21.47
N SER A 70 15.56 0.90 -22.30
CA SER A 70 15.23 1.51 -23.59
C SER A 70 13.72 1.53 -23.80
N LEU A 71 13.18 2.67 -24.24
CA LEU A 71 11.76 2.78 -24.60
C LEU A 71 11.49 1.95 -25.85
N ILE A 72 10.64 0.93 -25.74
CA ILE A 72 10.31 0.01 -26.85
C ILE A 72 8.88 0.18 -27.38
N ALA A 73 7.99 0.76 -26.56
CA ALA A 73 6.62 1.05 -26.96
C ALA A 73 6.03 2.17 -26.10
N SER A 74 5.07 2.90 -26.68
CA SER A 74 4.29 3.93 -26.00
C SER A 74 2.83 3.87 -26.46
N SER A 75 1.90 4.17 -25.58
CA SER A 75 0.46 4.27 -25.81
C SER A 75 -0.14 5.25 -24.81
N GLN A 76 -1.46 5.25 -24.72
CA GLN A 76 -2.22 6.07 -23.79
C GLN A 76 -3.30 5.21 -23.12
N VAL A 77 -3.74 5.66 -21.95
CA VAL A 77 -4.95 5.14 -21.31
C VAL A 77 -6.15 5.40 -22.22
N GLN A 78 -6.85 4.34 -22.58
CA GLN A 78 -7.92 4.33 -23.59
C GLN A 78 -9.32 4.48 -22.99
N ALA A 79 -9.48 4.21 -21.69
CA ALA A 79 -10.76 4.25 -20.99
C ALA A 79 -10.59 4.82 -19.58
N ASN A 80 -11.72 5.25 -18.98
CA ASN A 80 -11.77 5.79 -17.61
C ASN A 80 -11.41 4.77 -16.51
N LEU A 81 -11.05 3.56 -16.90
CA LEU A 81 -10.54 2.50 -16.02
C LEU A 81 -9.02 2.36 -16.13
N GLY A 82 -8.29 3.35 -16.65
CA GLY A 82 -6.84 3.22 -16.77
C GLY A 82 -6.38 2.19 -17.79
N ASP A 83 -7.30 1.60 -18.57
CA ASP A 83 -7.03 0.47 -19.47
C ASP A 83 -6.13 0.88 -20.64
N PHE A 84 -5.17 0.03 -20.97
CA PHE A 84 -4.27 0.21 -22.11
C PHE A 84 -3.99 -1.11 -22.82
N LEU A 85 -3.60 -1.00 -24.10
CA LEU A 85 -3.22 -2.11 -24.95
C LEU A 85 -2.04 -1.72 -25.83
N LEU A 86 -1.04 -2.60 -25.90
CA LEU A 86 0.24 -2.41 -26.58
C LEU A 86 0.74 -3.72 -27.19
N GLU A 87 1.56 -3.63 -28.23
CA GLU A 87 2.32 -4.77 -28.79
C GLU A 87 3.80 -4.59 -28.47
N VAL A 88 4.38 -5.53 -27.73
CA VAL A 88 5.73 -5.40 -27.16
C VAL A 88 6.59 -6.62 -27.47
N GLU A 89 7.90 -6.41 -27.52
CA GLU A 89 8.87 -7.51 -27.58
C GLU A 89 8.95 -8.23 -26.23
N PRO A 90 9.30 -9.53 -26.21
CA PRO A 90 9.50 -10.26 -24.96
C PRO A 90 10.71 -9.81 -24.16
N GLY A 91 10.72 -10.21 -22.89
CA GLY A 91 11.79 -9.95 -21.93
C GLY A 91 11.31 -9.25 -20.67
N LEU A 92 12.26 -8.73 -19.90
CA LEU A 92 11.98 -7.96 -18.70
C LEU A 92 11.60 -6.53 -19.07
N LEU A 93 10.38 -6.14 -18.72
CA LEU A 93 9.77 -4.86 -19.09
C LEU A 93 9.37 -4.06 -17.85
N SER A 94 9.65 -2.77 -17.85
CA SER A 94 9.04 -1.79 -16.94
C SER A 94 7.90 -1.09 -17.68
N VAL A 95 6.68 -1.23 -17.17
CA VAL A 95 5.50 -0.52 -17.66
C VAL A 95 5.28 0.68 -16.75
N ALA A 96 5.46 1.88 -17.31
CA ALA A 96 5.27 3.14 -16.62
C ALA A 96 3.98 3.82 -17.11
N THR A 97 3.14 4.26 -16.18
CA THR A 97 1.95 5.04 -16.49
C THR A 97 2.00 6.38 -15.78
N SER A 98 1.86 7.47 -16.52
CA SER A 98 2.01 8.84 -16.04
C SER A 98 0.78 9.67 -16.38
N GLY A 99 0.17 10.29 -15.38
CA GLY A 99 -1.02 11.12 -15.58
C GLY A 99 -1.71 11.52 -14.30
N ARG A 100 -2.81 12.25 -14.46
CA ARG A 100 -3.73 12.60 -13.38
C ARG A 100 -4.60 11.40 -13.04
N TYR A 101 -5.08 11.35 -11.81
CA TYR A 101 -5.92 10.26 -11.30
C TYR A 101 -7.16 10.82 -10.61
N TYR A 102 -8.21 10.02 -10.50
CA TYR A 102 -9.36 10.33 -9.68
C TYR A 102 -9.05 9.99 -8.22
N ASP A 103 -9.17 10.96 -7.32
CA ASP A 103 -9.09 10.77 -5.88
C ASP A 103 -10.44 10.26 -5.37
N GLU A 104 -10.45 8.99 -4.97
CA GLU A 104 -11.61 8.28 -4.46
C GLU A 104 -12.08 8.76 -3.08
N THR A 105 -11.24 9.51 -2.35
CA THR A 105 -11.57 10.04 -1.01
C THR A 105 -12.30 11.39 -1.09
N GLU A 106 -11.91 12.25 -2.04
CA GLU A 106 -12.48 13.60 -2.21
C GLU A 106 -13.45 13.72 -3.40
N ALA A 107 -13.62 12.65 -4.18
CA ALA A 107 -14.45 12.63 -5.40
C ALA A 107 -14.03 13.66 -6.47
N THR A 108 -12.73 13.95 -6.57
CA THR A 108 -12.16 14.93 -7.51
C THR A 108 -11.00 14.35 -8.31
N TYR A 109 -10.57 15.03 -9.37
CA TYR A 109 -9.35 14.65 -10.09
C TYR A 109 -8.14 15.37 -9.52
N SER A 110 -7.04 14.64 -9.28
CA SER A 110 -5.77 15.18 -8.79
C SER A 110 -5.31 16.36 -9.63
N ASP A 111 -4.83 17.47 -9.06
CA ASP A 111 -4.30 18.58 -9.86
C ASP A 111 -2.94 18.27 -10.50
N GLU A 112 -2.19 17.39 -9.85
CA GLU A 112 -0.88 16.92 -10.25
C GLU A 112 -0.93 15.54 -10.91
N SER A 113 0.09 15.24 -11.70
CA SER A 113 0.28 13.90 -12.27
C SER A 113 1.18 13.06 -11.37
N VAL A 114 0.92 11.76 -11.34
CA VAL A 114 1.76 10.76 -10.70
C VAL A 114 2.28 9.77 -11.75
N THR A 115 3.46 9.22 -11.52
CA THR A 115 4.00 8.13 -12.35
C THR A 115 4.07 6.85 -11.54
N LEU A 116 3.35 5.82 -12.00
CA LEU A 116 3.39 4.49 -11.42
C LEU A 116 4.17 3.55 -12.35
N LYS A 117 4.74 2.49 -11.77
CA LYS A 117 5.51 1.50 -12.51
C LYS A 117 5.10 0.09 -12.09
N ALA A 118 5.18 -0.85 -13.03
CA ALA A 118 5.07 -2.27 -12.77
C ALA A 118 6.12 -3.04 -13.59
N LEU A 119 6.65 -4.11 -12.99
CA LEU A 119 7.64 -4.96 -13.65
C LEU A 119 6.94 -6.21 -14.22
N VAL A 120 7.23 -6.53 -15.48
CA VAL A 120 6.64 -7.68 -16.19
C VAL A 120 7.75 -8.49 -16.85
N ASN A 121 7.71 -9.81 -16.69
CA ASN A 121 8.53 -10.72 -17.50
C ASN A 121 7.67 -11.27 -18.65
N LYS A 122 7.80 -10.67 -19.83
CA LYS A 122 6.96 -10.94 -21.00
C LYS A 122 7.46 -12.15 -21.77
N ASP A 123 6.62 -13.19 -21.84
CA ASP A 123 6.87 -14.37 -22.67
C ASP A 123 6.78 -14.02 -24.18
N PRO A 124 7.61 -14.63 -25.07
CA PRO A 124 7.58 -14.39 -26.51
C PRO A 124 6.26 -14.70 -27.22
N GLU A 125 5.53 -15.72 -26.78
CA GLU A 125 4.39 -16.28 -27.53
C GLU A 125 3.04 -16.08 -26.84
N GLN A 126 3.02 -15.64 -25.58
CA GLN A 126 1.79 -15.50 -24.79
C GLN A 126 1.42 -14.04 -24.55
N PRO A 127 0.15 -13.63 -24.73
CA PRO A 127 -0.29 -12.32 -24.28
C PRO A 127 -0.08 -12.19 -22.77
N ALA A 128 0.28 -10.99 -22.32
CA ALA A 128 0.46 -10.70 -20.90
C ALA A 128 -0.55 -9.65 -20.42
N ARG A 129 -0.89 -9.75 -19.13
CA ARG A 129 -1.68 -8.75 -18.42
C ARG A 129 -0.86 -8.20 -17.25
N VAL A 130 -0.95 -6.90 -17.01
CA VAL A 130 -0.34 -6.25 -15.84
C VAL A 130 -1.24 -5.14 -15.31
N PHE A 131 -1.38 -5.06 -14.00
CA PHE A 131 -1.94 -3.88 -13.35
C PHE A 131 -0.83 -3.02 -12.77
N VAL A 132 -0.87 -1.72 -13.09
CA VAL A 132 0.09 -0.72 -12.63
C VAL A 132 -0.58 0.02 -11.47
N ASN A 133 -0.10 -0.16 -10.26
CA ASN A 133 -0.68 0.45 -9.07
C ASN A 133 0.39 0.98 -8.10
N ALA A 134 -0.05 1.60 -6.99
CA ALA A 134 0.88 2.11 -5.98
C ALA A 134 1.78 1.01 -5.43
N LEU A 135 1.23 -0.19 -5.16
CA LEU A 135 1.99 -1.33 -4.62
C LEU A 135 3.06 -1.82 -5.61
N THR A 136 2.74 -1.92 -6.91
CA THR A 136 3.73 -2.32 -7.92
C THR A 136 4.84 -1.29 -8.07
N LEU A 137 4.53 0.00 -7.92
CA LEU A 137 5.54 1.06 -7.93
C LEU A 137 6.47 0.92 -6.71
N LEU A 138 5.91 0.72 -5.53
CA LEU A 138 6.69 0.55 -4.29
C LEU A 138 7.64 -0.65 -4.38
N SER A 139 7.23 -1.75 -5.01
CA SER A 139 8.08 -2.95 -5.18
C SER A 139 9.02 -2.88 -6.38
N HIS A 140 8.85 -1.93 -7.30
CA HIS A 140 9.49 -1.95 -8.62
C HIS A 140 11.03 -1.93 -8.54
N ASP A 141 11.59 -0.94 -7.85
CA ASP A 141 13.05 -0.74 -7.83
C ASP A 141 13.76 -1.78 -6.96
N ASP A 142 13.15 -2.18 -5.83
CA ASP A 142 13.67 -3.26 -4.99
C ASP A 142 13.70 -4.59 -5.75
N ALA A 143 12.66 -4.90 -6.54
CA ALA A 143 12.65 -6.08 -7.40
C ALA A 143 13.79 -6.04 -8.43
N LEU A 144 14.07 -4.88 -9.03
CA LEU A 144 15.20 -4.74 -9.95
C LEU A 144 16.55 -4.95 -9.25
N GLU A 145 16.71 -4.48 -8.02
CA GLU A 145 17.92 -4.74 -7.24
C GLU A 145 18.12 -6.24 -7.02
N TRP A 146 17.07 -6.97 -6.63
CA TRP A 146 17.15 -8.43 -6.47
C TRP A 146 17.47 -9.15 -7.77
N ILE A 147 16.91 -8.71 -8.91
CA ILE A 147 17.24 -9.27 -10.24
C ILE A 147 18.72 -9.02 -10.58
N ASN A 148 19.23 -7.82 -10.32
CA ASN A 148 20.63 -7.47 -10.54
C ASN A 148 21.58 -8.27 -9.63
N GLN A 149 21.11 -8.69 -8.46
CA GLN A 149 21.81 -9.63 -7.58
C GLN A 149 21.72 -11.11 -8.04
N GLY A 150 21.06 -11.39 -9.17
CA GLY A 150 20.97 -12.70 -9.81
C GLY A 150 19.74 -13.53 -9.41
N ASN A 151 18.73 -12.95 -8.75
CA ASN A 151 17.47 -13.63 -8.49
C ASN A 151 16.63 -13.73 -9.78
N SER A 152 15.83 -14.78 -9.91
CA SER A 152 14.79 -14.84 -10.95
C SER A 152 13.75 -13.73 -10.75
N TYR A 153 13.02 -13.39 -11.82
CA TYR A 153 11.93 -12.42 -11.75
C TYR A 153 10.93 -12.76 -10.65
N GLU A 154 10.50 -14.03 -10.57
CA GLU A 154 9.50 -14.49 -9.59
C GLU A 154 10.00 -14.42 -8.15
N GLN A 155 11.28 -14.72 -7.92
CA GLN A 155 11.89 -14.59 -6.59
C GLN A 155 12.08 -13.13 -6.18
N ALA A 156 12.50 -12.29 -7.13
CA ALA A 156 12.74 -10.88 -6.90
C ALA A 156 11.45 -10.11 -6.59
N THR A 157 10.39 -10.34 -7.36
CA THR A 157 9.08 -9.73 -7.08
C THR A 157 8.54 -10.21 -5.73
N LEU A 158 8.61 -11.50 -5.42
CA LEU A 158 8.16 -12.01 -4.12
C LEU A 158 8.90 -11.37 -2.94
N LYS A 159 10.22 -11.18 -3.04
CA LYS A 159 11.02 -10.50 -2.01
C LYS A 159 10.62 -9.03 -1.87
N ALA A 160 10.51 -8.33 -2.99
CA ALA A 160 10.15 -6.91 -3.00
C ALA A 160 8.75 -6.67 -2.45
N GLU A 161 7.77 -7.46 -2.87
CA GLU A 161 6.40 -7.39 -2.34
C GLU A 161 6.36 -7.68 -0.83
N SER A 162 7.15 -8.64 -0.35
CA SER A 162 7.29 -8.92 1.09
C SER A 162 7.86 -7.71 1.84
N ARG A 163 8.80 -6.98 1.25
CA ARG A 163 9.40 -5.79 1.86
C ARG A 163 8.41 -4.63 1.93
N VAL A 164 7.65 -4.40 0.86
CA VAL A 164 6.54 -3.43 0.85
C VAL A 164 5.51 -3.76 1.94
N LYS A 165 5.07 -5.02 2.03
CA LYS A 165 4.11 -5.45 3.06
C LYS A 165 4.66 -5.26 4.47
N THR A 166 5.94 -5.54 4.68
CA THR A 166 6.58 -5.37 6.00
C THR A 166 6.59 -3.90 6.41
N LEU A 167 6.93 -2.99 5.49
CA LEU A 167 6.90 -1.55 5.76
C LEU A 167 5.48 -1.07 6.07
N LEU A 168 4.51 -1.42 5.22
CA LEU A 168 3.11 -0.97 5.37
C LEU A 168 2.43 -1.59 6.60
N ALA A 169 2.86 -2.76 7.04
CA ALA A 169 2.32 -3.41 8.24
C ALA A 169 2.44 -2.53 9.50
N ALA A 170 3.37 -1.57 9.55
CA ALA A 170 3.46 -0.58 10.62
C ALA A 170 2.17 0.25 10.80
N VAL A 171 1.42 0.47 9.70
CA VAL A 171 0.13 1.17 9.72
C VAL A 171 -1.02 0.19 9.62
N THR A 172 -0.93 -0.78 8.71
CA THR A 172 -2.07 -1.61 8.31
C THR A 172 -2.18 -2.91 9.10
N GLY A 173 -1.13 -3.26 9.85
CA GLY A 173 -0.91 -4.65 10.24
C GLY A 173 -0.67 -5.56 9.03
N HIS A 174 -0.37 -6.83 9.29
CA HIS A 174 -0.18 -7.84 8.27
C HIS A 174 -1.53 -8.25 7.69
N ILE A 175 -1.85 -7.69 6.52
CA ILE A 175 -2.99 -8.12 5.71
C ILE A 175 -2.50 -9.21 4.75
N PRO A 176 -3.03 -10.45 4.83
CA PRO A 176 -2.65 -11.50 3.91
C PRO A 176 -3.13 -11.18 2.49
N THR A 177 -2.31 -11.49 1.48
CA THR A 177 -2.73 -11.44 0.08
C THR A 177 -2.38 -12.74 -0.63
N SER A 178 -3.16 -13.11 -1.65
CA SER A 178 -3.03 -14.38 -2.36
C SER A 178 -2.41 -14.26 -3.75
N GLN A 179 -2.49 -13.09 -4.37
CA GLN A 179 -1.95 -12.78 -5.69
C GLN A 179 -0.77 -11.78 -5.61
N PRO A 180 0.10 -11.71 -6.63
CA PRO A 180 1.13 -10.68 -6.72
C PRO A 180 0.50 -9.29 -6.94
N PHE A 181 1.22 -8.23 -6.60
CA PHE A 181 0.74 -6.84 -6.75
C PHE A 181 0.37 -6.49 -8.20
N SER A 182 1.05 -7.08 -9.18
CA SER A 182 0.76 -6.93 -10.61
C SER A 182 -0.57 -7.55 -11.07
N ASN A 183 -1.21 -8.35 -10.21
CA ASN A 183 -2.53 -8.94 -10.43
C ASN A 183 -3.64 -8.27 -9.57
N MET A 184 -3.31 -7.23 -8.80
CA MET A 184 -4.29 -6.49 -8.00
C MET A 184 -4.82 -5.27 -8.74
N ASN A 185 -6.13 -5.09 -8.68
CA ASN A 185 -6.87 -3.98 -9.27
C ASN A 185 -7.81 -3.37 -8.20
N ILE A 186 -8.40 -2.21 -8.44
CA ILE A 186 -9.46 -1.62 -7.60
C ILE A 186 -10.86 -2.17 -7.96
N SER A 187 -10.99 -2.85 -9.11
CA SER A 187 -12.21 -3.48 -9.59
C SER A 187 -12.07 -4.99 -9.73
N ASN A 188 -13.14 -5.71 -9.46
CA ASN A 188 -13.22 -7.16 -9.55
C ASN A 188 -13.38 -7.59 -11.00
N ARG A 189 -12.31 -8.15 -11.55
CA ARG A 189 -12.24 -8.64 -12.94
C ARG A 189 -11.84 -10.10 -12.97
N GLN A 190 -12.09 -10.75 -14.10
CA GLN A 190 -11.65 -12.12 -14.33
C GLN A 190 -10.12 -12.22 -14.14
N GLY A 191 -9.69 -13.16 -13.29
CA GLY A 191 -8.28 -13.39 -12.97
C GLY A 191 -7.76 -12.56 -11.80
N THR A 192 -8.62 -11.80 -11.11
CA THR A 192 -8.28 -11.10 -9.86
C THR A 192 -9.07 -11.68 -8.67
N THR A 193 -8.53 -11.51 -7.46
CA THR A 193 -9.18 -11.90 -6.21
C THR A 193 -9.80 -10.67 -5.51
N PRO A 194 -11.09 -10.70 -5.11
CA PRO A 194 -11.76 -9.55 -4.49
C PRO A 194 -11.08 -9.02 -3.23
N GLU A 195 -10.57 -9.88 -2.37
CA GLU A 195 -9.92 -9.51 -1.11
C GLU A 195 -8.58 -8.78 -1.37
N ASP A 196 -7.81 -9.27 -2.34
CA ASP A 196 -6.54 -8.65 -2.74
C ASP A 196 -6.76 -7.32 -3.48
N ASN A 197 -7.85 -7.22 -4.25
CA ASN A 197 -8.27 -5.97 -4.86
C ASN A 197 -8.74 -4.94 -3.82
N ALA A 198 -9.45 -5.40 -2.79
CA ALA A 198 -9.87 -4.54 -1.67
C ALA A 198 -8.66 -4.00 -0.91
N TYR A 199 -7.61 -4.82 -0.73
CA TYR A 199 -6.34 -4.36 -0.18
C TYR A 199 -5.66 -3.30 -1.06
N ALA A 200 -5.60 -3.49 -2.38
CA ALA A 200 -5.03 -2.49 -3.29
C ALA A 200 -5.82 -1.17 -3.29
N LEU A 201 -7.15 -1.26 -3.24
CA LEU A 201 -8.02 -0.09 -3.10
C LEU A 201 -7.82 0.61 -1.75
N TYR A 202 -7.75 -0.15 -0.66
CA TYR A 202 -7.44 0.39 0.66
C TYR A 202 -6.11 1.16 0.70
N ILE A 203 -5.03 0.58 0.17
CA ILE A 203 -3.73 1.27 0.12
C ILE A 203 -3.79 2.52 -0.76
N SER A 204 -4.51 2.46 -1.88
CA SER A 204 -4.76 3.64 -2.70
C SER A 204 -5.44 4.74 -1.89
N SER A 205 -6.52 4.43 -1.19
CA SER A 205 -7.32 5.42 -0.47
C SER A 205 -6.57 5.96 0.74
N LEU A 206 -5.85 5.10 1.46
CA LEU A 206 -4.98 5.47 2.57
C LEU A 206 -3.95 6.52 2.15
N PHE A 207 -3.31 6.33 1.00
CA PHE A 207 -2.31 7.28 0.50
C PHE A 207 -2.95 8.60 0.03
N SER A 208 -4.14 8.57 -0.57
CA SER A 208 -4.86 9.80 -0.94
C SER A 208 -5.18 10.61 0.32
N GLU A 209 -5.81 9.97 1.31
CA GLU A 209 -6.21 10.62 2.55
C GLU A 209 -5.00 11.16 3.32
N ALA A 210 -3.88 10.42 3.38
CA ALA A 210 -2.65 10.89 4.00
C ALA A 210 -2.06 12.13 3.33
N VAL A 211 -2.11 12.20 1.99
CA VAL A 211 -1.69 13.39 1.25
C VAL A 211 -2.64 14.55 1.50
N ASN A 212 -3.95 14.32 1.49
CA ASN A 212 -4.96 15.38 1.67
C ASN A 212 -4.88 16.00 3.07
N GLU A 213 -4.75 15.18 4.11
CA GLU A 213 -4.56 15.66 5.49
C GLU A 213 -3.25 16.43 5.64
N ARG A 214 -2.15 15.90 5.11
CA ARG A 214 -0.84 16.59 5.21
C ARG A 214 -0.79 17.89 4.42
N ARG A 215 -1.55 18.02 3.34
CA ARG A 215 -1.67 19.26 2.55
C ARG A 215 -2.30 20.42 3.31
N ILE A 216 -3.02 20.16 4.40
CA ILE A 216 -3.57 21.22 5.27
C ILE A 216 -2.43 22.03 5.89
N GLU A 217 -1.36 21.36 6.33
CA GLU A 217 -0.19 21.99 6.97
C GLU A 217 0.94 22.25 5.97
N GLU A 218 1.12 21.36 4.99
CA GLU A 218 2.14 21.42 3.95
C GLU A 218 1.49 21.47 2.54
N PRO A 219 1.02 22.62 2.04
CA PRO A 219 0.26 22.70 0.78
C PRO A 219 0.97 22.19 -0.49
N GLN A 220 2.28 21.99 -0.42
CA GLN A 220 3.10 21.44 -1.51
C GLN A 220 3.33 19.93 -1.40
N TYR A 221 2.84 19.29 -0.33
CA TYR A 221 2.93 17.85 -0.16
C TYR A 221 2.09 17.16 -1.25
N SER A 222 2.67 16.15 -1.87
CA SER A 222 2.13 15.51 -3.07
C SER A 222 2.10 14.00 -2.94
N MET A 223 1.31 13.35 -3.79
CA MET A 223 1.34 11.89 -3.94
C MET A 223 2.72 11.40 -4.36
N THR A 224 3.39 12.17 -5.24
CA THR A 224 4.75 11.86 -5.66
C THR A 224 5.74 11.96 -4.50
N THR A 225 5.58 12.93 -3.60
CA THR A 225 6.40 13.06 -2.38
C THR A 225 6.24 11.83 -1.50
N LEU A 226 5.00 11.46 -1.15
CA LEU A 226 4.72 10.28 -0.32
C LEU A 226 5.32 9.00 -0.93
N LEU A 227 5.03 8.73 -2.20
CA LEU A 227 5.51 7.53 -2.87
C LEU A 227 7.04 7.48 -2.96
N ASN A 228 7.71 8.62 -3.14
CA ASN A 228 9.17 8.67 -3.15
C ASN A 228 9.78 8.43 -1.77
N THR A 229 9.18 8.98 -0.70
CA THR A 229 9.59 8.69 0.69
C THR A 229 9.48 7.19 0.95
N LEU A 230 8.31 6.59 0.72
CA LEU A 230 8.08 5.17 0.95
C LEU A 230 9.03 4.28 0.12
N ARG A 231 9.32 4.64 -1.12
CA ARG A 231 10.27 3.91 -1.96
C ARG A 231 11.70 3.97 -1.41
N ALA A 232 12.13 5.12 -0.91
CA ALA A 232 13.45 5.25 -0.30
C ALA A 232 13.56 4.35 0.93
N ASP A 233 12.55 4.35 1.79
CA ASP A 233 12.49 3.49 2.98
C ASP A 233 12.55 2.01 2.61
N ILE A 234 11.78 1.59 1.59
CA ILE A 234 11.81 0.21 1.08
C ILE A 234 13.21 -0.16 0.61
N ILE A 235 13.84 0.63 -0.28
CA ILE A 235 15.15 0.30 -0.84
C ILE A 235 16.22 0.20 0.26
N ASN A 236 16.22 1.15 1.21
CA ASN A 236 17.21 1.21 2.28
C ASN A 236 16.95 0.24 3.44
N ASN A 237 15.74 -0.36 3.50
CA ASN A 237 15.25 -1.15 4.65
C ASN A 237 14.99 -0.30 5.89
N ASP A 238 14.71 0.97 5.70
CA ASP A 238 14.44 1.88 6.79
C ASP A 238 12.98 1.67 7.26
N PRO A 239 12.71 1.75 8.57
CA PRO A 239 11.33 1.82 9.05
C PRO A 239 10.69 3.13 8.60
N LEU A 240 9.36 3.19 8.58
CA LEU A 240 8.64 4.46 8.39
C LEU A 240 9.11 5.48 9.43
N ASP A 241 9.46 6.68 8.96
CA ASP A 241 9.73 7.80 9.85
C ASP A 241 8.46 8.20 10.62
N ASP A 242 8.65 8.82 11.79
CA ASP A 242 7.55 9.12 12.71
C ASP A 242 6.52 10.09 12.09
N VAL A 243 6.92 10.97 11.18
CA VAL A 243 6.02 11.94 10.52
C VAL A 243 5.17 11.22 9.46
N THR A 244 5.77 10.36 8.64
CA THR A 244 5.04 9.56 7.66
C THR A 244 4.12 8.55 8.34
N LEU A 245 4.57 7.92 9.42
CA LEU A 245 3.74 7.01 10.23
C LEU A 245 2.53 7.73 10.82
N LEU A 246 2.71 8.93 11.39
CA LEU A 246 1.63 9.76 11.90
C LEU A 246 0.59 10.07 10.81
N SER A 247 1.04 10.60 9.68
CA SER A 247 0.17 10.98 8.57
C SER A 247 -0.66 9.80 8.05
N LEU A 248 -0.05 8.62 7.91
CA LEU A 248 -0.76 7.41 7.48
C LEU A 248 -1.74 6.90 8.55
N GLN A 249 -1.42 7.00 9.85
CA GLN A 249 -2.31 6.55 10.91
C GLN A 249 -3.54 7.46 11.07
N GLU A 250 -3.35 8.78 10.97
CA GLU A 250 -4.45 9.74 10.99
C GLU A 250 -5.38 9.52 9.79
N ALA A 251 -4.80 9.33 8.60
CA ALA A 251 -5.54 8.98 7.40
C ALA A 251 -6.36 7.69 7.57
N ASN A 252 -5.75 6.63 8.12
CA ASN A 252 -6.44 5.37 8.36
C ASN A 252 -7.68 5.52 9.25
N GLY A 253 -7.63 6.43 10.24
CA GLY A 253 -8.75 6.74 11.12
C GLY A 253 -9.89 7.54 10.46
N ARG A 254 -9.67 8.08 9.26
CA ARG A 254 -10.61 8.95 8.53
C ARG A 254 -11.26 8.30 7.31
N LEU A 255 -10.70 7.19 6.82
CA LEU A 255 -11.24 6.48 5.67
C LEU A 255 -12.72 6.09 5.88
N ASP A 256 -13.57 6.57 4.98
CA ASP A 256 -14.98 6.19 4.91
C ASP A 256 -15.20 5.23 3.74
N ALA A 257 -15.34 3.94 4.07
CA ALA A 257 -15.55 2.88 3.10
C ALA A 257 -16.77 3.13 2.20
N ALA A 258 -17.86 3.66 2.76
CA ALA A 258 -19.10 3.88 2.01
C ALA A 258 -18.94 5.06 1.04
N ALA A 259 -18.28 6.14 1.49
CA ALA A 259 -18.00 7.28 0.63
C ALA A 259 -17.05 6.90 -0.53
N ILE A 260 -15.95 6.19 -0.24
CA ILE A 260 -15.00 5.71 -1.25
C ILE A 260 -15.70 4.85 -2.30
N GLN A 261 -16.51 3.90 -1.85
CA GLN A 261 -17.28 3.02 -2.72
C GLN A 261 -18.24 3.82 -3.62
N GLN A 262 -19.00 4.76 -3.04
CA GLN A 262 -19.94 5.61 -3.76
C GLN A 262 -19.24 6.49 -4.80
N ASN A 263 -18.09 7.07 -4.44
CA ASN A 263 -17.31 7.94 -5.33
C ASN A 263 -16.81 7.16 -6.55
N LEU A 264 -16.29 5.95 -6.34
CA LEU A 264 -15.82 5.09 -7.43
C LEU A 264 -16.96 4.59 -8.31
N GLU A 265 -18.09 4.18 -7.74
CA GLU A 265 -19.28 3.77 -8.50
C GLU A 265 -19.84 4.90 -9.39
N ALA A 266 -19.66 6.16 -8.98
CA ALA A 266 -20.08 7.32 -9.77
C ALA A 266 -19.24 7.54 -11.04
N VAL A 267 -17.97 7.11 -11.04
CA VAL A 267 -17.06 7.28 -12.19
C VAL A 267 -16.80 5.99 -12.97
N LEU A 268 -16.93 4.83 -12.33
CA LEU A 268 -16.70 3.49 -12.91
C LEU A 268 -18.04 2.76 -13.16
N ILE A 269 -18.89 3.35 -14.00
CA ILE A 269 -20.24 2.87 -14.26
C ILE A 269 -20.21 1.45 -14.84
N GLY A 270 -20.88 0.51 -14.17
CA GLY A 270 -21.04 -0.88 -14.61
C GLY A 270 -19.92 -1.82 -14.15
N GLU A 271 -18.92 -1.30 -13.44
CA GLU A 271 -17.85 -2.10 -12.85
C GLU A 271 -18.23 -2.58 -11.45
N THR A 272 -17.73 -3.74 -11.05
CA THR A 272 -17.87 -4.24 -9.68
C THR A 272 -16.63 -3.81 -8.89
N ILE A 273 -16.74 -2.75 -8.10
CA ILE A 273 -15.63 -2.26 -7.27
C ILE A 273 -15.35 -3.25 -6.12
N ALA A 274 -14.08 -3.37 -5.74
CA ALA A 274 -13.68 -4.25 -4.66
C ALA A 274 -14.22 -3.76 -3.30
N PRO A 275 -14.75 -4.66 -2.44
CA PRO A 275 -15.39 -4.26 -1.19
C PRO A 275 -14.32 -3.85 -0.15
N ILE A 276 -14.01 -2.56 -0.05
CA ILE A 276 -12.99 -2.01 0.86
C ILE A 276 -13.36 -2.10 2.35
N GLY A 277 -14.66 -2.19 2.68
CA GLY A 277 -15.18 -2.08 4.05
C GLY A 277 -14.52 -3.05 5.04
N ASP A 278 -14.45 -4.34 4.71
CA ASP A 278 -13.88 -5.36 5.58
C ASP A 278 -12.40 -5.10 5.90
N VAL A 279 -11.66 -4.52 4.94
CA VAL A 279 -10.24 -4.17 5.12
C VAL A 279 -10.12 -3.01 6.12
N ILE A 280 -10.90 -1.94 5.95
CA ILE A 280 -10.89 -0.78 6.85
C ILE A 280 -11.32 -1.19 8.27
N GLU A 281 -12.39 -1.99 8.40
CA GLU A 281 -12.86 -2.46 9.71
C GLU A 281 -11.82 -3.33 10.44
N THR A 282 -10.98 -4.04 9.71
CA THR A 282 -9.91 -4.88 10.29
C THR A 282 -8.78 -4.05 10.89
N VAL A 283 -8.54 -2.85 10.37
CA VAL A 283 -7.35 -2.03 10.71
C VAL A 283 -7.68 -0.75 11.46
N THR A 284 -8.97 -0.43 11.63
CA THR A 284 -9.47 0.80 12.27
C THR A 284 -10.28 0.46 13.54
N PRO A 285 -10.08 1.19 14.66
CA PRO A 285 -9.10 2.27 14.84
C PRO A 285 -7.67 1.73 14.87
N GLY A 286 -6.72 2.55 14.42
CA GLY A 286 -5.30 2.25 14.54
C GLY A 286 -4.87 2.08 16.01
N LEU A 287 -3.69 1.49 16.22
CA LEU A 287 -3.18 1.21 17.56
C LEU A 287 -2.92 2.51 18.34
N VAL A 288 -3.64 2.70 19.44
CA VAL A 288 -3.50 3.90 20.29
C VAL A 288 -2.17 3.89 21.05
N PRO A 289 -1.43 5.01 21.13
CA PRO A 289 -0.20 5.11 21.90
C PRO A 289 -0.35 4.68 23.37
N PRO A 290 0.74 4.29 24.05
CA PRO A 290 0.70 4.08 25.49
C PRO A 290 0.15 5.31 26.22
N SER A 291 -0.85 5.10 27.06
CA SER A 291 -1.50 6.16 27.84
C SER A 291 -0.81 6.37 29.19
N ASN A 292 -1.04 7.51 29.85
CA ASN A 292 -0.57 7.77 31.23
C ASN A 292 0.92 7.48 31.45
N LEU A 293 1.77 7.89 30.50
CA LEU A 293 3.21 7.78 30.64
C LEU A 293 3.69 8.65 31.82
N THR A 294 4.25 8.01 32.84
CA THR A 294 4.72 8.65 34.07
C THR A 294 6.10 8.13 34.46
N THR A 295 6.86 8.95 35.17
CA THR A 295 8.23 8.63 35.59
C THR A 295 8.41 8.87 37.10
N SER A 296 9.22 8.04 37.76
CA SER A 296 9.56 8.23 39.17
C SER A 296 10.96 7.70 39.51
N VAL A 297 11.64 8.34 40.46
CA VAL A 297 12.97 7.91 40.93
C VAL A 297 12.83 6.86 42.04
N ASP A 298 13.47 5.70 41.85
CA ASP A 298 13.73 4.74 42.91
C ASP A 298 15.08 5.08 43.58
N SER A 299 15.01 5.84 44.66
CA SER A 299 16.20 6.29 45.41
C SER A 299 16.96 5.14 46.08
N THR A 300 16.32 4.00 46.34
CA THR A 300 16.98 2.85 46.96
C THR A 300 17.78 2.07 45.92
N ALA A 301 17.22 1.90 44.73
CA ALA A 301 17.90 1.23 43.61
C ALA A 301 18.83 2.16 42.82
N GLY A 302 18.70 3.49 42.98
CA GLY A 302 19.39 4.47 42.14
C GLY A 302 18.96 4.33 40.67
N ALA A 303 17.65 4.27 40.43
CA ALA A 303 17.10 3.96 39.11
C ALA A 303 15.89 4.84 38.78
N GLN A 304 15.70 5.09 37.48
CA GLN A 304 14.50 5.68 36.94
C GLN A 304 13.47 4.56 36.70
N GLN A 305 12.22 4.82 37.04
CA GLN A 305 11.07 3.94 36.76
C GLN A 305 10.12 4.64 35.79
N PHE A 306 9.58 3.87 34.85
CA PHE A 306 8.65 4.31 33.82
C PHE A 306 7.40 3.44 33.87
N CYS A 307 6.25 4.07 33.96
CA CYS A 307 4.93 3.45 33.96
C CYS A 307 4.11 3.99 32.80
N PHE A 308 3.39 3.12 32.12
CA PHE A 308 2.56 3.46 30.97
C PHE A 308 1.38 2.48 30.91
N ASP A 309 0.25 2.87 30.32
CA ASP A 309 -1.02 2.14 30.38
C ASP A 309 -1.43 1.72 31.81
N MET A 310 -1.08 2.55 32.80
CA MET A 310 -1.45 2.41 34.21
C MET A 310 -2.34 3.59 34.60
N SER A 311 -3.11 3.48 35.68
CA SER A 311 -3.99 4.59 36.07
C SER A 311 -3.23 5.80 36.67
N VAL A 312 -1.97 5.61 37.07
CA VAL A 312 -1.15 6.53 37.90
C VAL A 312 0.33 6.08 37.93
N ASP A 313 1.20 6.84 38.61
CA ASP A 313 2.64 6.60 38.69
C ASP A 313 3.07 5.33 39.46
N CYS A 314 4.31 4.88 39.19
CA CYS A 314 4.94 3.70 39.80
C CYS A 314 5.37 3.86 41.26
N ALA A 315 5.42 5.10 41.76
CA ALA A 315 6.11 5.41 43.02
C ALA A 315 5.32 4.89 44.21
N ASP A 316 3.99 4.90 44.11
CA ASP A 316 3.11 4.32 45.12
C ASP A 316 3.08 2.78 45.03
N PRO A 317 3.45 2.07 46.11
CA PRO A 317 3.43 0.60 46.15
C PRO A 317 2.09 -0.03 45.78
N ARG A 318 0.97 0.69 45.98
CA ARG A 318 -0.37 0.19 45.65
C ARG A 318 -0.56 0.03 44.15
N HIS A 319 0.06 0.86 43.32
CA HIS A 319 -0.10 0.81 41.86
C HIS A 319 0.82 -0.21 41.20
N LYS A 320 1.82 -0.74 41.91
CA LYS A 320 2.66 -1.85 41.42
C LYS A 320 1.86 -3.13 41.13
N VAL A 321 0.64 -3.25 41.63
CA VAL A 321 -0.28 -4.35 41.31
C VAL A 321 -0.89 -4.22 39.90
N GLU A 322 -0.87 -3.02 39.30
CA GLU A 322 -1.32 -2.77 37.92
C GLU A 322 -0.23 -3.14 36.89
N ILE A 323 0.97 -3.52 37.35
CA ILE A 323 2.02 -4.04 36.46
C ILE A 323 1.54 -5.37 35.89
N ALA A 324 1.28 -5.38 34.59
CA ALA A 324 0.73 -6.50 33.86
C ALA A 324 1.56 -6.80 32.61
N ASN A 325 1.39 -8.01 32.07
CA ASN A 325 1.90 -8.34 30.76
C ASN A 325 0.87 -7.98 29.69
N ALA A 326 1.26 -7.17 28.71
CA ALA A 326 0.51 -6.88 27.50
C ALA A 326 0.07 -8.18 26.79
N GLN A 327 -1.13 -8.15 26.24
CA GLN A 327 -1.75 -9.24 25.48
C GLN A 327 -2.11 -8.72 24.09
N GLY A 328 -1.73 -9.46 23.04
CA GLY A 328 -1.94 -9.07 21.64
C GLY A 328 -0.96 -8.02 21.11
N TYR A 329 -0.07 -7.50 21.95
CA TYR A 329 0.97 -6.56 21.56
C TYR A 329 2.19 -6.64 22.49
N THR A 330 3.28 -6.04 22.05
CA THR A 330 4.47 -5.76 22.85
C THR A 330 4.78 -4.26 22.81
N TYR A 331 5.74 -3.84 23.62
CA TYR A 331 6.24 -2.47 23.64
C TYR A 331 7.63 -2.40 23.01
N GLU A 332 7.86 -1.32 22.29
CA GLU A 332 9.17 -0.83 21.94
C GLU A 332 9.46 0.40 22.80
N LEU A 333 10.66 0.48 23.38
CA LEU A 333 11.05 1.57 24.26
C LEU A 333 12.50 1.99 24.07
N GLN A 334 12.71 3.31 24.16
CA GLN A 334 13.99 3.94 23.91
C GLN A 334 14.32 4.99 24.97
N ILE A 335 15.60 5.13 25.31
CA ILE A 335 16.15 6.20 26.16
C ILE A 335 17.32 6.84 25.43
N ASP A 336 17.35 8.17 25.38
CA ASP A 336 18.36 8.95 24.68
C ASP A 336 18.67 10.25 25.48
N ASP A 337 19.88 10.79 25.32
CA ASP A 337 20.27 12.11 25.83
C ASP A 337 19.92 13.24 24.84
N ALA A 338 19.46 12.89 23.64
CA ALA A 338 18.86 13.79 22.65
C ALA A 338 17.34 13.58 22.50
N ALA A 339 16.59 14.68 22.38
CA ALA A 339 15.13 14.65 22.23
C ALA A 339 14.64 14.03 20.91
N ASP A 340 15.51 13.92 19.90
CA ASP A 340 15.18 13.35 18.60
C ASP A 340 15.41 11.83 18.52
N PHE A 341 15.94 11.22 19.60
CA PHE A 341 16.27 9.81 19.66
C PHE A 341 17.18 9.34 18.50
N SER A 342 18.05 10.22 18.02
CA SER A 342 18.94 9.94 16.89
C SER A 342 20.06 8.93 17.23
N SER A 343 20.36 8.72 18.52
CA SER A 343 21.37 7.75 18.97
C SER A 343 21.01 7.09 20.31
N PRO A 344 19.93 6.29 20.39
CA PRO A 344 19.39 5.85 21.68
C PRO A 344 20.40 5.02 22.46
N ALA A 345 20.73 5.48 23.67
CA ALA A 345 21.58 4.74 24.61
C ALA A 345 20.92 3.41 25.05
N VAL A 346 19.60 3.39 25.12
CA VAL A 346 18.80 2.18 25.36
C VAL A 346 17.77 2.06 24.25
N SER A 347 17.70 0.88 23.63
CA SER A 347 16.59 0.50 22.75
C SER A 347 16.19 -0.95 23.06
N ARG A 348 14.89 -1.20 23.23
CA ARG A 348 14.33 -2.52 23.51
C ARG A 348 13.07 -2.73 22.69
N THR A 349 12.96 -3.88 22.07
CA THR A 349 11.76 -4.37 21.38
C THR A 349 11.21 -5.61 22.09
N GLY A 350 9.94 -5.95 21.84
CA GLY A 350 9.32 -7.15 22.40
C GLY A 350 9.09 -7.08 23.93
N TRP A 351 9.15 -5.89 24.52
CA TRP A 351 8.94 -5.72 25.95
C TRP A 351 7.48 -5.97 26.30
N ARG A 352 7.19 -6.80 27.30
CA ARG A 352 5.80 -7.22 27.58
C ARG A 352 5.16 -6.53 28.76
N ARG A 353 5.92 -5.87 29.62
CA ARG A 353 5.36 -5.25 30.83
C ARG A 353 5.05 -3.79 30.59
N ASN A 354 3.95 -3.31 31.14
CA ASN A 354 3.58 -1.89 31.15
C ASN A 354 4.42 -1.05 32.16
N PHE A 355 5.65 -1.49 32.42
CA PHE A 355 6.60 -0.95 33.38
C PHE A 355 8.03 -1.22 32.90
N PHE A 356 8.92 -0.23 33.01
CA PHE A 356 10.35 -0.36 32.74
C PHE A 356 11.18 0.35 33.81
N SER A 357 12.39 -0.14 34.08
CA SER A 357 13.29 0.52 35.02
C SER A 357 14.72 0.51 34.51
N GLN A 358 15.38 1.67 34.61
CA GLN A 358 16.72 1.92 34.11
C GLN A 358 17.61 2.46 35.23
N SER A 359 18.79 1.85 35.41
CA SER A 359 19.75 2.32 36.42
C SER A 359 20.32 3.69 36.06
N HIS A 360 20.36 4.62 37.01
CA HIS A 360 21.03 5.92 36.82
C HIS A 360 22.52 5.74 36.62
N ALA A 361 23.16 4.74 37.22
CA ALA A 361 24.60 4.52 37.07
C ALA A 361 25.02 4.14 35.64
N SER A 362 24.07 3.66 34.82
CA SER A 362 24.30 3.40 33.39
C SER A 362 23.97 4.59 32.49
N LEU A 363 23.42 5.66 33.07
CA LEU A 363 23.14 6.92 32.41
C LEU A 363 24.12 7.98 32.96
N GLY A 364 24.46 8.98 32.17
CA GLY A 364 25.17 10.18 32.69
C GLY A 364 24.20 11.07 33.48
N SER A 365 24.70 11.98 34.31
CA SER A 365 23.85 12.99 34.95
C SER A 365 23.35 14.00 33.91
N GLY A 366 22.12 14.51 34.10
CA GLY A 366 21.49 15.50 33.22
C GLY A 366 20.12 15.06 32.71
N THR A 367 19.59 15.81 31.75
CA THR A 367 18.30 15.55 31.11
C THR A 367 18.40 14.37 30.15
N TRP A 368 17.46 13.44 30.26
CA TRP A 368 17.29 12.30 29.37
C TRP A 368 15.84 12.23 28.89
N TYR A 369 15.63 11.57 27.76
CA TYR A 369 14.34 11.39 27.12
C TYR A 369 13.98 9.90 27.11
N PHE A 370 12.70 9.60 27.31
CA PHE A 370 12.15 8.27 27.20
C PHE A 370 10.95 8.27 26.27
N ARG A 371 10.93 7.34 25.32
CA ARG A 371 9.74 7.09 24.50
C ARG A 371 9.36 5.62 24.50
N VAL A 372 8.06 5.37 24.39
CA VAL A 372 7.48 4.03 24.32
C VAL A 372 6.33 4.00 23.31
N ARG A 373 6.24 2.94 22.51
CA ARG A 373 5.11 2.66 21.61
C ARG A 373 4.67 1.21 21.72
N LYS A 374 3.45 0.93 21.28
CA LYS A 374 2.92 -0.43 21.14
C LYS A 374 3.26 -0.97 19.75
N GLN A 375 3.49 -2.28 19.70
CA GLN A 375 3.63 -3.06 18.48
C GLN A 375 2.69 -4.26 18.60
N HIS A 376 1.59 -4.23 17.84
CA HIS A 376 0.62 -5.32 17.80
C HIS A 376 1.23 -6.57 17.18
N ASP A 377 0.70 -7.76 17.52
CA ASP A 377 1.17 -9.03 16.97
C ASP A 377 0.99 -9.11 15.43
N SER A 378 0.08 -8.30 14.89
CA SER A 378 -0.06 -8.09 13.44
C SER A 378 0.99 -7.16 12.84
N GLY A 379 1.98 -6.66 13.57
CA GLY A 379 3.00 -5.73 13.07
C GLY A 379 2.61 -4.25 13.06
N GLN A 380 1.35 -3.91 13.32
CA GLN A 380 0.90 -2.52 13.46
C GLN A 380 1.60 -1.84 14.64
N LEU A 381 2.06 -0.61 14.44
CA LEU A 381 2.68 0.22 15.46
C LEU A 381 1.67 1.26 15.98
N SER A 382 1.84 1.73 17.20
CA SER A 382 1.26 3.02 17.63
C SER A 382 2.28 4.14 17.39
N LEU A 383 1.82 5.38 17.46
CA LEU A 383 2.74 6.50 17.70
C LEU A 383 3.48 6.33 19.03
N TRP A 384 4.57 7.07 19.15
CA TRP A 384 5.33 7.19 20.39
C TRP A 384 4.57 8.02 21.43
N ALA A 385 4.57 7.54 22.67
CA ALA A 385 4.39 8.37 23.85
C ALA A 385 5.77 8.72 24.40
N GLU A 386 5.98 9.98 24.76
CA GLU A 386 7.29 10.51 25.13
C GLU A 386 7.23 11.33 26.42
N THR A 387 8.32 11.34 27.18
CA THR A 387 8.56 12.19 28.35
C THR A 387 10.05 12.41 28.56
N ASP A 388 10.42 13.52 29.19
CA ASP A 388 11.76 13.75 29.72
C ASP A 388 11.88 13.35 31.20
N PHE A 389 13.11 13.19 31.69
CA PHE A 389 13.45 12.98 33.10
C PHE A 389 14.88 13.45 33.41
N GLU A 390 15.16 13.68 34.69
CA GLU A 390 16.49 14.12 35.17
C GLU A 390 17.21 12.99 35.90
N VAL A 391 18.45 12.73 35.48
CA VAL A 391 19.38 11.84 36.20
C VAL A 391 20.25 12.69 37.13
N PRO A 392 20.18 12.47 38.45
CA PRO A 392 20.84 13.30 39.46
C PRO A 392 22.37 13.16 39.53
#